data_AF-A0A1Q6I7X7-F1
#
_entry.id   AF-A0A1Q6I7X7-F1
#
_cell.length_a   1.000
_cell.length_b   1.000
_cell.length_c   1.000
_cell.angle_alpha   90.00
_cell.angle_beta   90.00
_cell.angle_gamma   90.00
#
_symmetry.space_group_name_H-M   'P 1'
#
loop_
_entity.id
_entity.type
_entity.pdbx_description
1 polymer ?
#
loop_
_entity_poly.entity_id
_entity_poly.type
_entity_poly.pdbx_seq_one_letter_code
_entity_poly.pdbx_strand_id
1 'polypeptide(L)'
;MVRNILIAFCVILFVSCSKDTESKLFGKWQLQKVEASGNVQNVDTVYFNFEHSLFMYQVYVTEIDSFRHQYGYNTLEGEKTLLLELENDPRPISKFLP
;
A
#
# COMPACT_ATOMS: atom_id res chain seq x y z
N MET A 1 44.23 20.91 10.36
CA MET A 1 43.35 20.16 11.29
C MET A 1 41.86 20.53 11.19
N VAL A 2 41.46 21.61 10.52
CA VAL A 2 40.03 22.00 10.36
C VAL A 2 39.30 21.15 9.30
N ARG A 3 40.01 20.76 8.23
CA ARG A 3 39.45 19.98 7.10
C ARG A 3 39.01 18.56 7.48
N ASN A 4 39.72 17.89 8.39
CA ASN A 4 39.33 16.55 8.86
C ASN A 4 38.13 16.59 9.82
N ILE A 5 37.94 17.69 10.55
CA ILE A 5 36.79 17.88 11.46
C ILE A 5 35.50 18.09 10.66
N LEU A 6 35.56 18.87 9.56
CA LEU A 6 34.43 19.08 8.65
C LEU A 6 33.95 17.77 7.99
N ILE A 7 34.87 16.89 7.60
CA ILE A 7 34.51 15.60 7.00
C ILE A 7 33.82 14.70 8.03
N ALA A 8 34.33 14.65 9.27
CA ALA A 8 33.70 13.88 10.34
C ALA A 8 32.29 14.37 10.69
N PHE A 9 32.06 15.69 10.64
CA PHE A 9 30.74 16.28 10.90
C PHE A 9 29.73 15.96 9.78
N CYS A 10 30.16 15.99 8.51
CA CYS A 10 29.31 15.58 7.39
C CYS A 10 28.90 14.10 7.46
N VAL A 11 29.81 13.20 7.87
CA VAL A 11 29.51 11.77 7.99
C VAL A 11 28.43 11.50 9.06
N ILE A 12 28.40 12.26 10.16
CA ILE A 12 27.37 12.12 11.22
C ILE A 12 26.00 12.60 10.73
N LEU A 13 25.95 13.62 9.87
CA LEU A 13 24.71 14.14 9.30
C LEU A 13 24.05 13.17 8.30
N PHE A 14 24.83 12.29 7.65
CA PHE A 14 24.29 11.27 6.74
C PHE A 14 23.74 10.03 7.46
N VAL A 15 24.07 9.81 8.74
CA VAL A 15 23.51 8.70 9.56
C VAL A 15 22.12 9.03 10.10
N SER A 16 21.64 10.28 9.94
CA SER A 16 20.28 10.67 10.32
C SER A 16 19.20 10.23 9.31
N CYS A 17 19.56 9.57 8.21
CA CYS A 17 18.59 9.09 7.23
C CYS A 17 17.88 7.82 7.74
N SER A 18 16.57 8.02 7.95
CA SER A 18 15.49 7.10 8.27
C SER A 18 15.72 6.13 9.43
N LYS A 19 15.28 6.56 10.61
CA LYS A 19 14.60 5.62 11.51
C LYS A 19 13.33 5.19 10.77
N ASP A 20 13.42 4.17 9.94
CA ASP A 20 12.28 3.47 9.34
C ASP A 20 11.51 2.76 10.47
N THR A 21 10.86 3.54 11.34
CA THR A 21 9.92 3.03 12.34
C THR A 21 8.53 2.85 11.75
N GLU A 22 8.27 3.45 10.59
CA GLU A 22 7.02 3.29 9.87
C GLU A 22 7.00 1.97 9.10
N SER A 23 5.85 1.31 9.12
CA SER A 23 5.64 0.10 8.35
C SER A 23 5.85 0.38 6.86
N LYS A 24 6.63 -0.45 6.17
CA LYS A 24 6.80 -0.38 4.71
C LYS A 24 5.48 -0.55 3.94
N LEU A 25 4.42 -0.98 4.61
CA LEU A 25 3.08 -1.10 4.05
C LEU A 25 2.39 0.26 3.89
N PHE A 26 2.80 1.27 4.67
CA PHE A 26 2.15 2.57 4.72
C PHE A 26 2.07 3.24 3.34
N GLY A 27 0.93 3.84 3.04
CA GLY A 27 0.69 4.60 1.82
C GLY A 27 -0.27 3.94 0.83
N LYS A 28 -0.23 4.45 -0.41
CA LYS A 28 -1.11 4.06 -1.52
C LYS A 28 -0.38 3.13 -2.48
N TRP A 29 -0.98 1.98 -2.75
CA TRP A 29 -0.46 0.94 -3.62
C TRP A 29 -1.41 0.67 -4.78
N GLN A 30 -0.90 0.72 -6.00
CA GLN A 30 -1.67 0.31 -7.19
C GLN A 30 -1.46 -1.18 -7.44
N LEU A 31 -2.55 -1.92 -7.60
CA LEU A 31 -2.49 -3.30 -8.04
C LEU A 31 -2.05 -3.33 -9.51
N GLN A 32 -0.92 -3.97 -9.80
CA GLN A 32 -0.35 -4.00 -11.15
C GLN A 32 -0.73 -5.25 -11.93
N LYS A 33 -0.82 -6.39 -11.25
CA LYS A 33 -1.03 -7.70 -11.86
C LYS A 33 -1.78 -8.63 -10.92
N VAL A 34 -2.61 -9.48 -11.50
CA VAL A 34 -3.23 -10.62 -10.82
C VAL A 34 -2.75 -11.88 -11.51
N GLU A 35 -2.25 -12.83 -10.72
CA GLU A 35 -1.82 -14.14 -11.18
C GLU A 35 -2.70 -15.21 -10.55
N ALA A 36 -3.37 -16.01 -11.38
CA ALA A 36 -4.22 -17.10 -10.92
C ALA A 36 -4.18 -18.25 -11.92
N SER A 37 -3.90 -19.46 -11.42
CA SER A 37 -3.83 -20.69 -12.24
C SER A 37 -2.92 -20.57 -13.47
N GLY A 38 -1.81 -19.84 -13.37
CA GLY A 38 -0.86 -19.61 -14.46
C GLY A 38 -1.27 -18.50 -15.45
N ASN A 39 -2.44 -17.89 -15.30
CA ASN A 39 -2.85 -16.73 -16.07
C ASN A 39 -2.42 -15.46 -15.36
N VAL A 40 -1.79 -14.54 -16.11
CA VAL A 40 -1.38 -13.22 -15.62
C VAL A 40 -2.22 -12.16 -16.32
N GLN A 41 -2.93 -11.36 -15.54
CA GLN A 41 -3.71 -10.22 -16.01
C GLN A 41 -3.10 -8.93 -15.45
N ASN A 42 -2.81 -7.97 -16.32
CA ASN A 42 -2.41 -6.62 -15.89
C ASN A 42 -3.63 -5.85 -15.38
N VAL A 43 -3.42 -5.04 -14.35
CA VAL A 43 -4.44 -4.21 -13.71
C VAL A 43 -3.87 -2.81 -13.48
N ASP A 44 -4.69 -1.79 -13.67
CA ASP A 44 -4.35 -0.40 -13.40
C ASP A 44 -5.48 0.38 -12.69
N THR A 45 -6.63 -0.25 -12.45
CA THR A 45 -7.84 0.38 -11.90
C THR A 45 -8.07 0.21 -10.40
N VAL A 46 -7.24 -0.60 -9.71
CA VAL A 46 -7.41 -0.95 -8.29
C VAL A 46 -6.29 -0.36 -7.45
N TYR A 47 -6.65 0.27 -6.33
CA TYR A 47 -5.69 0.86 -5.39
C TYR A 47 -6.02 0.47 -3.95
N PHE A 48 -4.99 0.15 -3.17
CA PHE A 48 -5.04 -0.12 -1.74
C PHE A 48 -4.39 1.02 -0.97
N ASN A 49 -4.96 1.40 0.16
CA ASN A 49 -4.42 2.40 1.06
C ASN A 49 -4.29 1.81 2.46
N PHE A 50 -3.09 1.92 3.02
CA PHE A 50 -2.78 1.52 4.39
C PHE A 50 -2.33 2.74 5.17
N GLU A 51 -3.09 3.09 6.20
CA GLU A 51 -2.85 4.26 7.04
C GLU A 51 -2.96 3.81 8.50
N HIS A 52 -1.83 3.53 9.14
CA HIS A 52 -1.81 2.91 10.47
C HIS A 52 -2.67 1.63 10.51
N SER A 53 -3.73 1.58 11.33
CA SER A 53 -4.68 0.46 11.40
C SER A 53 -5.83 0.55 10.39
N LEU A 54 -5.94 1.64 9.63
CA LEU A 54 -7.00 1.84 8.65
C LEU A 54 -6.63 1.21 7.31
N PHE A 55 -7.63 0.64 6.66
CA PHE A 55 -7.55 0.10 5.32
C PHE A 55 -8.64 0.71 4.44
N MET A 56 -8.29 1.00 3.20
CA MET A 56 -9.25 1.30 2.16
C MET A 56 -8.80 0.69 0.84
N TYR A 57 -9.72 0.15 0.06
CA TYR A 57 -9.47 -0.08 -1.36
C TYR A 57 -10.45 0.71 -2.22
N GLN A 58 -9.98 1.08 -3.40
CA GLN A 58 -10.78 1.77 -4.40
C GLN A 58 -10.62 1.09 -5.75
N VAL A 59 -11.74 1.01 -6.47
CA VAL A 59 -11.81 0.45 -7.82
C VAL A 59 -12.39 1.51 -8.73
N TYR A 60 -11.64 1.86 -9.78
CA TYR A 60 -12.15 2.71 -10.85
C TYR A 60 -13.17 1.92 -11.68
N VAL A 61 -14.35 2.51 -11.88
CA VAL A 61 -15.48 1.91 -12.59
C VAL A 61 -15.76 2.77 -13.81
N THR A 62 -15.43 2.23 -14.98
CA THR A 62 -15.52 2.94 -16.28
C THR A 62 -16.93 3.39 -16.62
N GLU A 63 -17.96 2.64 -16.22
CA GLU A 63 -19.36 2.89 -16.56
C GLU A 63 -19.92 4.15 -15.91
N ILE A 64 -19.35 4.55 -14.77
CA ILE A 64 -19.76 5.73 -14.01
C ILE A 64 -18.65 6.78 -13.92
N ASP A 65 -17.53 6.56 -14.63
CA ASP A 65 -16.32 7.40 -14.60
C ASP A 65 -15.95 7.85 -13.17
N SER A 66 -15.89 6.88 -12.25
CA SER A 66 -15.73 7.18 -10.83
C SER A 66 -15.13 6.02 -10.05
N PHE A 67 -14.74 6.28 -8.81
CA PHE A 67 -14.22 5.28 -7.89
C PHE A 67 -15.32 4.77 -6.96
N ARG A 68 -15.35 3.46 -6.76
CA ARG A 68 -16.02 2.85 -5.61
C ARG A 68 -14.99 2.62 -4.52
N HIS A 69 -15.38 2.92 -3.29
CA HIS A 69 -14.52 2.79 -2.12
C HIS A 69 -15.09 1.73 -1.18
N GLN A 70 -14.18 1.03 -0.51
CA GLN A 70 -14.51 0.18 0.62
C GLN A 70 -13.51 0.45 1.73
N TYR A 71 -14.02 0.56 2.94
CA TYR A 71 -13.23 0.88 4.13
C TYR A 71 -13.16 -0.33 5.07
N GLY A 72 -12.17 -0.29 5.96
CA GLY A 72 -11.93 -1.33 6.91
C GLY A 72 -10.71 -1.07 7.78
N TYR A 73 -10.24 -2.13 8.40
CA TYR A 73 -9.07 -2.15 9.26
C TYR A 73 -8.04 -3.15 8.74
N ASN A 74 -6.77 -2.90 9.04
CA ASN A 74 -5.69 -3.84 8.81
C ASN A 74 -4.96 -4.17 10.12
N THR A 75 -4.62 -5.45 10.28
CA THR A 75 -3.83 -5.96 11.40
C THR A 75 -2.72 -6.85 10.85
N LEU A 76 -1.47 -6.52 11.16
CA LEU A 76 -0.33 -7.37 10.83
C LEU A 76 -0.20 -8.48 11.87
N GLU A 77 -0.42 -9.72 11.46
CA GLU A 77 -0.27 -10.92 12.30
C GLU A 77 1.11 -11.54 12.07
N GLY A 78 2.05 -11.25 12.95
CA GLY A 78 3.45 -11.67 12.80
C GLY A 78 4.17 -10.88 11.70
N GLU A 79 4.97 -11.56 10.87
CA GLU A 79 5.80 -10.88 9.86
C GLU A 79 5.23 -10.91 8.43
N LYS A 80 4.32 -11.84 8.13
CA LYS A 80 3.93 -12.16 6.74
C LYS A 80 2.42 -12.25 6.50
N THR A 81 1.62 -12.14 7.54
CA THR A 81 0.16 -12.26 7.44
C THR A 81 -0.45 -10.91 7.71
N LEU A 82 -1.33 -10.46 6.82
CA LEU A 82 -2.09 -9.23 6.96
C LEU A 82 -3.58 -9.60 6.98
N LEU A 83 -4.24 -9.36 8.10
CA LEU A 83 -5.69 -9.50 8.24
C LEU A 83 -6.36 -8.18 7.82
N LEU A 84 -7.36 -8.28 6.94
CA LEU A 84 -8.16 -7.15 6.50
C LEU A 84 -9.62 -7.36 6.91
N GLU A 85 -10.15 -6.42 7.69
CA GLU A 85 -11.54 -6.45 8.19
C GLU A 85 -12.33 -5.34 7.51
N LEU A 86 -13.29 -5.70 6.67
CA LEU A 86 -14.08 -4.73 5.91
C LEU A 86 -15.29 -4.25 6.74
N GLU A 87 -15.58 -2.96 6.68
CA GLU A 87 -16.67 -2.34 7.46
C GLU A 87 -18.06 -2.89 7.07
N ASN A 88 -18.22 -3.24 5.80
CA ASN A 88 -19.46 -3.80 5.25
C ASN A 88 -19.13 -4.94 4.28
N ASP A 89 -20.07 -5.88 4.12
CA ASP A 89 -19.95 -6.92 3.09
C ASP A 89 -19.88 -6.25 1.71
N PRO A 90 -18.76 -6.33 0.98
CA PRO A 90 -18.67 -5.78 -0.35
C PRO A 90 -19.64 -6.56 -1.23
N ARG A 91 -20.80 -5.96 -1.52
CA ARG A 91 -21.82 -6.57 -2.38
C ARG A 91 -21.11 -7.17 -3.60
N PRO A 92 -21.34 -8.45 -3.94
CA PRO A 92 -20.66 -9.09 -5.06
C PRO A 92 -20.83 -8.24 -6.32
N ILE A 93 -19.72 -7.70 -6.83
CA ILE A 93 -19.76 -6.96 -8.09
C ILE A 93 -19.64 -8.01 -9.19
N SER A 94 -20.79 -8.55 -9.58
CA SER A 94 -20.94 -9.63 -10.56
C SER A 94 -20.47 -9.30 -11.99
N LYS A 95 -19.78 -8.17 -12.21
CA LYS A 95 -19.51 -7.60 -13.53
C LYS A 95 -18.12 -6.94 -13.71
N PHE A 96 -17.10 -7.32 -12.95
CA PHE A 96 -15.77 -6.71 -13.12
C PHE A 96 -14.80 -7.42 -14.04
N LEU A 97 -15.14 -8.60 -14.56
CA LEU A 97 -14.33 -9.26 -15.57
C LEU A 97 -15.18 -9.42 -16.84
N PRO A 98 -14.69 -8.99 -18.02
CA PRO A 98 -15.29 -9.38 -19.28
C PRO A 98 -15.27 -10.91 -19.46
#